data_AF-A0A936MU23-F1
#
_entry.id   AF-A0A936MU23-F1
#
_cell.length_a   1.000
_cell.length_b   1.000
_cell.length_c   1.000
_cell.angle_alpha   90.00
_cell.angle_beta   90.00
_cell.angle_gamma   90.00
#
_symmetry.space_group_name_H-M   'P 1'
#
loop_
_entity.id
_entity.type
_entity.pdbx_description
1 polymer ?
#
loop_
_entity_poly.entity_id
_entity_poly.type
_entity_poly.pdbx_seq_one_letter_code
_entity_poly.pdbx_strand_id
1 'polypeptide(L)'
;MINQRALEEMDEKALTGWLVRRMRGEEADPPLSSMHLETPDDFVAVVHGRTTDAAFRGRLENGIVEALREIAKNPDLRAGKDANAVQHLAALILRRAIRTAVPVLLAIAERGILGRTNREIDANAERMVLMALARLQEPKLLAHHWIGVWCSKDPALWPIATAGLRHSDPEQGVALLPEIITRAKSHRDFPLGEVLWAYRADPRIGPPRLAQELGKLGNWERARCRMALMDVGATAEQIDELLAEQADPDDDAADLPTWAVGEDQLPMKPPRWSVAA
;
A
#
# COMPACT_ATOMS: atom_id res chain seq x y z
N MET A 1 -7.97 21.60 25.35
CA MET A 1 -7.73 21.77 23.91
C MET A 1 -6.23 21.73 23.70
N ILE A 2 -5.75 20.76 22.92
CA ILE A 2 -4.32 20.55 22.74
C ILE A 2 -3.91 21.08 21.38
N ASN A 3 -3.03 22.08 21.37
CA ASN A 3 -2.43 22.64 20.16
C ASN A 3 -0.96 22.20 20.08
N GLN A 4 -0.27 22.56 18.99
CA GLN A 4 1.15 22.19 18.79
C GLN A 4 2.03 22.60 19.97
N ARG A 5 1.87 23.82 20.49
CA ARG A 5 2.66 24.32 21.63
C ARG A 5 2.45 23.47 22.89
N ALA A 6 1.21 23.08 23.16
CA ALA A 6 0.92 22.19 24.28
C ALA A 6 1.59 20.81 24.13
N LEU A 7 1.67 20.27 22.90
CA LEU A 7 2.43 19.04 22.65
C LEU A 7 3.94 19.21 22.83
N GLU A 8 4.49 20.35 22.39
CA GLU A 8 5.92 20.66 22.52
C GLU A 8 6.37 20.72 23.98
N GLU A 9 5.49 21.22 24.85
CA GLU A 9 5.69 21.36 26.29
C GLU A 9 5.46 20.04 27.07
N MET A 10 4.88 19.01 26.45
CA MET A 10 4.70 17.69 27.10
C MET A 10 6.02 16.94 27.24
N ASP A 11 6.19 16.31 28.41
CA ASP A 11 7.18 15.25 28.54
C ASP A 11 6.76 14.00 27.74
N GLU A 12 7.70 13.08 27.55
CA GLU A 12 7.50 11.89 26.72
C GLU A 12 6.36 11.01 27.24
N LYS A 13 6.21 10.87 28.56
CA LYS A 13 5.16 10.03 29.18
C LYS A 13 3.77 10.63 28.96
N ALA A 14 3.64 11.95 29.13
CA ALA A 14 2.41 12.67 28.88
C ALA A 14 2.03 12.61 27.40
N LEU A 15 3.01 12.75 26.51
CA LEU A 15 2.82 12.68 25.06
C LEU A 15 2.35 11.28 24.62
N THR A 16 2.98 10.21 25.12
CA THR A 16 2.54 8.83 24.87
C THR A 16 1.11 8.61 25.37
N GLY A 17 0.81 9.02 26.61
CA GLY A 17 -0.53 8.86 27.18
C GLY A 17 -1.60 9.61 26.39
N TRP A 18 -1.27 10.81 25.90
CA TRP A 18 -2.14 11.58 25.02
C TRP A 18 -2.34 10.90 23.66
N LEU A 19 -1.27 10.42 23.03
CA LEU A 19 -1.35 9.69 21.76
C LEU A 19 -2.25 8.45 21.88
N VAL A 20 -2.11 7.67 22.96
CA VAL A 20 -2.96 6.49 23.18
C VAL A 20 -4.45 6.87 23.23
N ARG A 21 -4.83 7.86 24.06
CA ARG A 21 -6.23 8.30 24.18
C ARG A 21 -6.76 8.87 22.87
N ARG A 22 -5.95 9.67 22.18
CA ARG A 22 -6.31 10.26 20.88
C ARG A 22 -6.59 9.18 19.85
N MET A 23 -5.70 8.20 19.69
CA MET A 23 -5.84 7.15 18.67
C MET A 23 -7.01 6.20 18.98
N ARG A 24 -7.38 6.08 20.26
CA ARG A 24 -8.61 5.40 20.72
C ARG A 24 -9.90 6.20 20.46
N GLY A 25 -9.80 7.46 20.03
CA GLY A 25 -10.93 8.37 19.85
C GLY A 25 -11.52 8.91 21.16
N GLU A 26 -10.76 8.86 22.25
CA GLU A 26 -11.20 9.35 23.58
C GLU A 26 -10.95 10.83 23.78
N GLU A 27 -10.09 11.41 22.94
CA GLU A 27 -9.73 12.82 22.96
C GLU A 27 -10.26 13.48 21.69
N ALA A 28 -11.38 14.20 21.81
CA ALA A 28 -12.01 14.94 20.73
C ALA A 28 -11.42 16.35 20.67
N ASP A 29 -10.46 16.59 19.78
CA ASP A 29 -10.07 17.95 19.42
C ASP A 29 -10.96 18.45 18.27
N PRO A 30 -11.23 19.77 18.17
CA PRO A 30 -11.84 20.33 16.98
C PRO A 30 -10.94 20.04 15.76
N PRO A 31 -11.53 19.77 14.58
CA PRO A 31 -10.74 19.45 13.39
C PRO A 31 -9.83 20.63 13.03
N LEU A 32 -8.61 20.36 12.57
CA LEU A 32 -7.69 21.33 11.92
C LEU A 32 -8.38 22.12 10.79
N SER A 33 -9.44 21.55 10.21
CA SER A 33 -10.31 22.19 9.22
C SER A 33 -11.77 21.84 9.46
N SER A 34 -12.65 22.84 9.49
CA SER A 34 -14.10 22.65 9.54
C SER A 34 -14.69 21.98 8.28
N MET A 35 -13.88 21.72 7.24
CA MET A 35 -14.33 21.18 5.96
C MET A 35 -14.05 19.68 5.76
N HIS A 36 -13.32 19.00 6.65
CA HIS A 36 -12.93 17.59 6.48
C HIS A 36 -13.17 16.73 7.73
N LEU A 37 -13.58 15.48 7.51
CA LEU A 37 -13.57 14.43 8.54
C LEU A 37 -12.10 14.05 8.80
N GLU A 38 -11.54 14.54 9.89
CA GLU A 38 -10.16 14.23 10.27
C GLU A 38 -10.08 12.91 11.03
N THR A 39 -9.14 12.07 10.62
CA THR A 39 -8.77 10.89 11.38
C THR A 39 -7.92 11.29 12.58
N PRO A 40 -7.97 10.53 13.70
CA PRO A 40 -7.17 10.82 14.89
C PRO A 40 -5.69 11.11 14.61
N ASP A 41 -5.09 10.48 13.61
CA ASP A 41 -3.68 10.66 13.31
C ASP A 41 -3.34 11.83 12.37
N ASP A 42 -4.32 12.45 11.71
CA ASP A 42 -4.06 13.58 10.79
C ASP A 42 -3.44 14.77 11.49
N PHE A 43 -3.94 15.14 12.68
CA PHE A 43 -3.37 16.22 13.48
C PHE A 43 -1.91 15.96 13.84
N VAL A 44 -1.60 14.75 14.30
CA VAL A 44 -0.23 14.37 14.70
C VAL A 44 0.68 14.37 13.49
N ALA A 45 0.20 13.88 12.34
CA ALA A 45 0.94 13.94 11.09
C ALA A 45 1.26 15.39 10.72
N VAL A 46 0.28 16.29 10.75
CA VAL A 46 0.48 17.72 10.42
C VAL A 46 1.47 18.38 11.37
N VAL A 47 1.35 18.15 12.68
CA VAL A 47 2.29 18.69 13.68
C VAL A 47 3.72 18.18 13.42
N HIS A 48 3.89 16.87 13.21
CA HIS A 48 5.19 16.28 12.88
C HIS A 48 5.80 16.88 11.61
N GLY A 49 5.00 17.09 10.57
CA GLY A 49 5.45 17.64 9.29
C GLY A 49 5.77 19.14 9.31
N ARG A 50 5.17 19.92 10.24
CA ARG A 50 5.35 21.37 10.33
C ARG A 50 6.42 21.79 11.32
N THR A 51 6.67 21.00 12.36
CA THR A 51 7.66 21.37 13.38
C THR A 51 9.07 21.38 12.81
N THR A 52 9.84 22.42 13.14
CA THR A 52 11.27 22.53 12.83
C THR A 52 12.14 22.14 14.02
N ASP A 53 11.56 21.92 15.20
CA ASP A 53 12.28 21.48 16.40
C ASP A 53 12.60 19.99 16.30
N ALA A 54 13.88 19.68 16.08
CA ALA A 54 14.37 18.31 15.99
C ALA A 54 14.22 17.53 17.31
N ALA A 55 14.35 18.19 18.46
CA ALA A 55 14.20 17.54 19.76
C ALA A 55 12.74 17.16 19.99
N PHE A 56 11.80 18.07 19.72
CA PHE A 56 10.38 17.74 19.78
C PHE A 56 9.99 16.66 18.77
N ARG A 57 10.47 16.74 17.52
CA ARG A 57 10.21 15.71 16.51
C ARG A 57 10.67 14.32 16.99
N GLY A 58 11.87 14.21 17.55
CA GLY A 58 12.38 12.97 18.11
C GLY A 58 11.54 12.45 19.29
N ARG A 59 11.14 13.34 20.22
CA ARG A 59 10.21 12.98 21.31
C ARG A 59 8.87 12.49 20.78
N LEU A 60 8.34 13.12 19.74
CA LEU A 60 7.07 12.74 19.13
C LEU A 60 7.14 11.38 18.44
N GLU A 61 8.21 11.11 17.69
CA GLU A 61 8.44 9.79 17.08
C GLU A 61 8.56 8.68 18.13
N ASN A 62 9.32 8.92 19.21
CA ASN A 62 9.39 7.98 20.34
C ASN A 62 8.02 7.78 20.98
N GLY A 63 7.29 8.87 21.24
CA GLY A 63 5.94 8.84 21.79
C GLY A 63 4.98 8.00 20.95
N ILE A 64 5.06 8.09 19.62
CA ILE A 64 4.28 7.27 18.66
C ILE A 64 4.62 5.79 18.80
N VAL A 65 5.90 5.44 18.86
CA VAL A 65 6.36 4.05 19.01
C VAL A 65 5.96 3.48 20.37
N GLU A 66 6.12 4.24 21.45
CA GLU A 66 5.70 3.82 22.79
C GLU A 66 4.18 3.70 22.91
N ALA A 67 3.42 4.58 22.26
CA ALA A 67 1.96 4.47 22.22
C ALA A 67 1.53 3.18 21.53
N LEU A 68 2.14 2.84 20.39
CA LEU A 68 1.88 1.58 19.69
C LEU A 68 2.24 0.38 20.57
N ARG A 69 3.39 0.44 21.26
CA ARG A 69 3.83 -0.63 22.17
C ARG A 69 2.88 -0.81 23.35
N GLU A 70 2.40 0.29 23.93
CA GLU A 70 1.45 0.27 25.03
C GLU A 70 0.13 -0.39 24.61
N ILE A 71 -0.43 0.01 23.46
CA ILE A 71 -1.66 -0.58 22.94
C ILE A 71 -1.44 -2.06 22.60
N ALA A 72 -0.28 -2.40 22.05
CA ALA A 72 0.09 -3.79 21.74
C ALA A 72 0.20 -4.68 23.00
N LYS A 73 0.22 -4.14 24.23
CA LYS A 73 0.13 -4.99 25.43
C LYS A 73 -1.23 -5.67 25.58
N ASN A 74 -2.29 -5.12 24.97
CA ASN A 74 -3.57 -5.80 24.93
C ASN A 74 -3.44 -7.08 24.06
N PRO A 75 -3.71 -8.28 24.60
CA PRO A 75 -3.62 -9.52 23.84
C PRO A 75 -4.71 -9.65 22.78
N ASP A 76 -5.88 -9.02 22.95
CA ASP A 76 -6.99 -9.09 22.00
C ASP A 76 -7.17 -7.76 21.27
N LEU A 77 -6.70 -7.72 20.01
CA LEU A 77 -6.82 -6.57 19.11
C LEU A 77 -7.86 -6.83 18.00
N ARG A 78 -8.80 -7.77 18.20
CA ARG A 78 -9.79 -8.14 17.16
C ARG A 78 -10.84 -7.06 16.90
N ALA A 79 -11.08 -6.15 17.84
CA ALA A 79 -12.08 -5.10 17.71
C ALA A 79 -11.86 -3.96 18.71
N GLY A 80 -12.67 -2.91 18.58
CA GLY A 80 -12.77 -1.84 19.56
C GLY A 80 -11.69 -0.76 19.43
N LYS A 81 -11.54 0.02 20.50
CA LYS A 81 -10.69 1.23 20.49
C LYS A 81 -9.21 0.93 20.29
N ASP A 82 -8.71 -0.19 20.80
CA ASP A 82 -7.30 -0.58 20.66
C ASP A 82 -6.97 -1.02 19.24
N ALA A 83 -7.84 -1.81 18.60
CA ALA A 83 -7.71 -2.15 17.18
C ALA A 83 -7.68 -0.90 16.30
N ASN A 84 -8.61 0.05 16.55
CA ASN A 84 -8.64 1.32 15.84
C ASN A 84 -7.36 2.15 16.08
N ALA A 85 -6.88 2.16 17.32
CA ALA A 85 -5.66 2.89 17.67
C ALA A 85 -4.42 2.30 16.98
N VAL A 86 -4.30 0.98 16.88
CA VAL A 86 -3.25 0.30 16.09
C VAL A 86 -3.34 0.71 14.62
N GLN A 87 -4.54 0.71 14.03
CA GLN A 87 -4.75 1.13 12.65
C GLN A 87 -4.22 2.56 12.40
N HIS A 88 -4.60 3.52 13.26
CA HIS A 88 -4.19 4.92 13.12
C HIS A 88 -2.70 5.14 13.38
N LEU A 89 -2.12 4.47 14.38
CA LEU A 89 -0.69 4.56 14.65
C LEU A 89 0.14 3.94 13.53
N ALA A 90 -0.27 2.78 12.99
CA ALA A 90 0.40 2.17 11.84
C ALA A 90 0.34 3.07 10.60
N ALA A 91 -0.81 3.72 10.34
CA ALA A 91 -0.95 4.70 9.27
C ALA A 91 -0.02 5.91 9.49
N LEU A 92 0.05 6.45 10.70
CA LEU A 92 0.95 7.55 11.05
C LEU A 92 2.42 7.19 10.85
N ILE A 93 2.83 6.02 11.35
CA ILE A 93 4.18 5.45 11.21
C ILE A 93 4.53 5.29 9.73
N LEU A 94 3.62 4.76 8.92
CA LEU A 94 3.78 4.63 7.48
C LEU A 94 4.00 6.00 6.81
N ARG A 95 3.13 6.98 7.10
CA ARG A 95 3.19 8.34 6.52
C ARG A 95 4.48 9.07 6.89
N ARG A 96 4.98 8.88 8.12
CA ARG A 96 6.19 9.54 8.65
C ARG A 96 7.46 8.71 8.55
N ALA A 97 7.35 7.51 8.01
CA ALA A 97 8.45 6.58 7.80
C ALA A 97 9.28 6.30 9.08
N ILE A 98 8.62 6.10 10.22
CA ILE A 98 9.26 5.90 11.53
C ILE A 98 9.79 4.46 11.63
N ARG A 99 11.05 4.24 11.20
CA ARG A 99 11.66 2.90 11.12
C ARG A 99 11.85 2.22 12.49
N THR A 100 12.01 2.98 13.56
CA THR A 100 12.15 2.43 14.92
C THR A 100 10.92 1.66 15.40
N ALA A 101 9.77 1.82 14.73
CA ALA A 101 8.55 1.09 15.03
C ALA A 101 8.51 -0.34 14.47
N VAL A 102 9.43 -0.71 13.56
CA VAL A 102 9.41 -2.00 12.85
C VAL A 102 9.31 -3.21 13.80
N PRO A 103 10.09 -3.31 14.90
CA PRO A 103 9.99 -4.45 15.82
C PRO A 103 8.60 -4.57 16.47
N VAL A 104 7.96 -3.44 16.80
CA VAL A 104 6.62 -3.43 17.40
C VAL A 104 5.56 -3.81 16.37
N LEU A 105 5.66 -3.28 15.15
CA LEU A 105 4.76 -3.64 14.05
C LEU A 105 4.86 -5.12 13.70
N LEU A 106 6.07 -5.69 13.69
CA LEU A 106 6.29 -7.11 13.41
C LEU A 106 5.62 -7.98 14.48
N ALA A 107 5.85 -7.68 15.76
CA ALA A 107 5.23 -8.40 16.87
C ALA A 107 3.68 -8.33 16.84
N ILE A 108 3.11 -7.23 16.33
CA ILE A 108 1.66 -7.11 16.10
C ILE A 108 1.22 -7.97 14.90
N ALA A 109 1.94 -7.92 13.79
CA ALA A 109 1.63 -8.69 12.57
C ALA A 109 1.73 -10.21 12.80
N GLU A 110 2.62 -10.65 13.68
CA GLU A 110 2.72 -12.05 14.13
C GLU A 110 1.46 -12.52 14.87
N ARG A 111 0.62 -11.63 15.42
CA ARG A 111 -0.69 -12.03 15.98
C ARG A 111 -1.76 -12.28 14.90
N GLY A 112 -1.45 -11.93 13.66
CA GLY A 112 -2.31 -12.10 12.50
C GLY A 112 -1.78 -13.15 11.52
N ILE A 113 -1.79 -12.79 10.24
CA ILE A 113 -1.45 -13.62 9.08
C ILE A 113 0.00 -14.10 9.11
N LEU A 114 0.91 -13.37 9.78
CA LEU A 114 2.31 -13.76 9.85
C LEU A 114 2.57 -14.90 10.85
N GLY A 115 1.90 -14.93 12.01
CA GLY A 115 2.12 -15.98 13.02
C GLY A 115 1.23 -17.20 12.90
N ARG A 116 0.30 -17.24 11.92
CA ARG A 116 -0.52 -18.42 11.57
C ARG A 116 -1.46 -18.93 12.67
N THR A 117 -1.54 -18.27 13.82
CA THR A 117 -2.39 -18.62 14.97
C THR A 117 -3.55 -17.64 15.11
N ASN A 118 -4.71 -18.13 15.57
CA ASN A 118 -5.91 -17.46 16.10
C ASN A 118 -6.18 -15.95 15.82
N ARG A 119 -5.83 -15.40 14.64
CA ARG A 119 -6.02 -14.00 14.20
C ARG A 119 -6.54 -13.06 15.30
N GLU A 120 -5.63 -12.63 16.16
CA GLU A 120 -5.94 -11.83 17.36
C GLU A 120 -5.92 -10.33 17.05
N ILE A 121 -6.11 -9.98 15.79
CA ILE A 121 -6.07 -8.61 15.27
C ILE A 121 -7.19 -8.39 14.26
N ASP A 122 -7.80 -7.21 14.33
CA ASP A 122 -8.76 -6.72 13.35
C ASP A 122 -8.16 -6.64 11.95
N ALA A 123 -8.94 -6.97 10.91
CA ALA A 123 -8.45 -7.03 9.54
C ALA A 123 -7.96 -5.67 9.00
N ASN A 124 -8.57 -4.54 9.38
CA ASN A 124 -8.12 -3.22 8.95
C ASN A 124 -6.86 -2.78 9.67
N ALA A 125 -6.78 -3.05 10.98
CA ALA A 125 -5.58 -2.81 11.77
C ALA A 125 -4.40 -3.62 11.21
N GLU A 126 -4.61 -4.92 10.98
CA GLU A 126 -3.63 -5.81 10.37
C GLU A 126 -3.16 -5.30 9.01
N ARG A 127 -4.10 -4.91 8.14
CA ARG A 127 -3.79 -4.37 6.82
C ARG A 127 -2.88 -3.14 6.91
N MET A 128 -3.16 -2.20 7.82
CA MET A 128 -2.31 -1.02 8.00
C MET A 128 -0.94 -1.35 8.58
N VAL A 129 -0.86 -2.29 9.53
CA VAL A 129 0.41 -2.79 10.08
C VAL A 129 1.26 -3.41 8.98
N LEU A 130 0.67 -4.27 8.13
CA LEU A 130 1.37 -4.90 7.02
C LEU A 130 1.81 -3.88 5.97
N MET A 131 1.00 -2.85 5.67
CA MET A 131 1.41 -1.76 4.78
C MET A 131 2.60 -0.97 5.34
N ALA A 132 2.58 -0.67 6.64
CA ALA A 132 3.70 -0.02 7.33
C ALA A 132 4.97 -0.87 7.26
N LEU A 133 4.87 -2.17 7.57
CA LEU A 133 5.99 -3.12 7.47
C LEU A 133 6.53 -3.24 6.04
N ALA A 134 5.66 -3.36 5.04
CA ALA A 134 6.06 -3.50 3.64
C ALA A 134 6.98 -2.35 3.20
N ARG A 135 6.73 -1.13 3.68
CA ARG A 135 7.54 0.05 3.36
C ARG A 135 8.79 0.21 4.23
N LEU A 136 8.72 -0.17 5.51
CA LEU A 136 9.74 0.18 6.51
C LEU A 136 10.75 -0.92 6.80
N GLN A 137 10.46 -2.15 6.39
CA GLN A 137 11.35 -3.29 6.54
C GLN A 137 12.74 -3.07 5.96
N GLU A 138 13.70 -3.81 6.49
CA GLU A 138 15.00 -3.98 5.87
C GLU A 138 14.92 -4.93 4.66
N PRO A 139 15.75 -4.72 3.63
CA PRO A 139 15.82 -5.64 2.50
C PRO A 139 16.06 -7.10 2.96
N LYS A 140 15.41 -8.03 2.27
CA LYS A 140 15.46 -9.50 2.46
C LYS A 140 14.90 -10.03 3.78
N LEU A 141 14.69 -9.20 4.80
CA LEU A 141 14.30 -9.66 6.14
C LEU A 141 12.96 -10.41 6.15
N LEU A 142 11.96 -9.90 5.45
CA LEU A 142 10.60 -10.44 5.49
C LEU A 142 10.15 -11.09 4.17
N ALA A 143 11.07 -11.38 3.24
CA ALA A 143 10.73 -11.94 1.92
C ALA A 143 9.83 -13.19 2.03
N HIS A 144 10.22 -14.14 2.87
CA HIS A 144 9.44 -15.37 3.11
C HIS A 144 8.05 -15.10 3.73
N HIS A 145 7.92 -14.09 4.58
CA HIS A 145 6.63 -13.67 5.14
C HIS A 145 5.72 -13.15 4.02
N TRP A 146 6.23 -12.29 3.14
CA TRP A 146 5.43 -11.75 2.03
C TRP A 146 4.99 -12.80 1.03
N ILE A 147 5.82 -13.82 0.76
CA ILE A 147 5.38 -15.01 -0.02
C ILE A 147 4.23 -15.72 0.70
N GLY A 148 4.32 -15.88 2.02
CA GLY A 148 3.24 -16.45 2.82
C GLY A 148 1.93 -15.66 2.71
N VAL A 149 2.01 -14.32 2.77
CA VAL A 149 0.85 -13.42 2.58
C VAL A 149 0.31 -13.52 1.16
N TRP A 150 1.17 -13.56 0.15
CA TRP A 150 0.80 -13.77 -1.25
C TRP A 150 0.04 -15.09 -1.45
N CYS A 151 0.53 -16.17 -0.86
CA CYS A 151 -0.10 -17.49 -0.91
C CYS A 151 -1.39 -17.60 -0.07
N SER A 152 -1.75 -16.56 0.69
CA SER A 152 -2.99 -16.55 1.47
C SER A 152 -4.23 -16.51 0.57
N LYS A 153 -5.36 -16.96 1.12
CA LYS A 153 -6.68 -16.93 0.45
C LYS A 153 -7.33 -15.54 0.47
N ASP A 154 -6.66 -14.51 1.00
CA ASP A 154 -7.23 -13.17 1.17
C ASP A 154 -6.73 -12.21 0.07
N PRO A 155 -7.55 -11.90 -0.95
CA PRO A 155 -7.15 -11.05 -2.07
C PRO A 155 -6.85 -9.61 -1.66
N ALA A 156 -7.42 -9.13 -0.55
CA ALA A 156 -7.19 -7.77 -0.07
C ALA A 156 -5.74 -7.56 0.39
N LEU A 157 -5.02 -8.64 0.73
CA LEU A 157 -3.63 -8.59 1.16
C LEU A 157 -2.63 -8.71 0.01
N TRP A 158 -3.07 -9.12 -1.18
CA TRP A 158 -2.15 -9.34 -2.31
C TRP A 158 -1.42 -8.09 -2.75
N PRO A 159 -2.04 -6.89 -2.87
CA PRO A 159 -1.31 -5.67 -3.21
C PRO A 159 -0.21 -5.37 -2.18
N ILE A 160 -0.50 -5.61 -0.90
CA ILE A 160 0.45 -5.39 0.20
C ILE A 160 1.59 -6.41 0.12
N ALA A 161 1.29 -7.67 -0.19
CA ALA A 161 2.30 -8.70 -0.40
C ALA A 161 3.24 -8.34 -1.57
N THR A 162 2.69 -7.87 -2.70
CA THR A 162 3.51 -7.45 -3.85
C THR A 162 4.38 -6.24 -3.52
N ALA A 163 3.86 -5.26 -2.78
CA ALA A 163 4.65 -4.12 -2.29
C ALA A 163 5.75 -4.57 -1.32
N GLY A 164 5.41 -5.46 -0.39
CA GLY A 164 6.34 -6.04 0.58
C GLY A 164 7.46 -6.83 -0.09
N LEU A 165 7.15 -7.66 -1.08
CA LEU A 165 8.14 -8.37 -1.90
C LEU A 165 9.04 -7.40 -2.65
N ARG A 166 8.47 -6.42 -3.37
CA ARG A 166 9.26 -5.42 -4.11
C ARG A 166 10.25 -4.69 -3.20
N HIS A 167 9.83 -4.33 -1.99
CA HIS A 167 10.71 -3.65 -1.03
C HIS A 167 11.76 -4.59 -0.41
N SER A 168 11.37 -5.81 -0.05
CA SER A 168 12.24 -6.81 0.58
C SER A 168 13.23 -7.44 -0.40
N ASP A 169 12.70 -8.14 -1.41
CA ASP A 169 13.45 -8.89 -2.41
C ASP A 169 12.86 -8.60 -3.81
N PRO A 170 13.28 -7.49 -4.44
CA PRO A 170 12.71 -7.05 -5.71
C PRO A 170 12.88 -8.08 -6.83
N GLU A 171 13.98 -8.85 -6.85
CA GLU A 171 14.20 -9.88 -7.87
C GLU A 171 13.20 -11.03 -7.72
N GLN A 172 12.97 -11.47 -6.48
CA GLN A 172 11.94 -12.47 -6.21
C GLN A 172 10.53 -11.95 -6.54
N GLY A 173 10.25 -10.69 -6.23
CA GLY A 173 8.99 -10.04 -6.59
C GLY A 173 8.75 -9.99 -8.09
N VAL A 174 9.78 -9.63 -8.87
CA VAL A 174 9.73 -9.60 -10.34
C VAL A 174 9.54 -11.00 -10.92
N ALA A 175 10.24 -12.01 -10.39
CA ALA A 175 10.07 -13.40 -10.82
C ALA A 175 8.64 -13.94 -10.59
N LEU A 176 7.91 -13.39 -9.62
CA LEU A 176 6.51 -13.74 -9.34
C LEU A 176 5.49 -13.01 -10.22
N LEU A 177 5.91 -12.03 -11.04
CA LEU A 177 4.98 -11.23 -11.86
C LEU A 177 4.08 -12.04 -12.79
N PRO A 178 4.55 -13.09 -13.51
CA PRO A 178 3.67 -13.91 -14.32
C PRO A 178 2.55 -14.57 -13.51
N GLU A 179 2.87 -15.05 -12.30
CA GLU A 179 1.88 -15.59 -11.37
C GLU A 179 0.94 -14.49 -10.87
N ILE A 180 1.46 -13.31 -10.54
CA ILE A 180 0.66 -12.16 -10.09
C ILE A 180 -0.37 -11.77 -11.16
N ILE A 181 0.04 -11.68 -12.43
CA ILE A 181 -0.82 -11.33 -13.56
C ILE A 181 -1.88 -12.41 -13.78
N THR A 182 -1.49 -13.68 -13.73
CA THR A 182 -2.40 -14.82 -13.87
C THR A 182 -3.42 -14.86 -12.73
N ARG A 183 -3.01 -14.54 -11.51
CA ARG A 183 -3.89 -14.56 -10.35
C ARG A 183 -4.78 -13.31 -10.28
N ALA A 184 -4.32 -12.17 -10.79
CA ALA A 184 -5.14 -10.97 -10.95
C ALA A 184 -6.36 -11.22 -11.86
N LYS A 185 -6.33 -12.23 -12.73
CA LYS A 185 -7.50 -12.62 -13.54
C LYS A 185 -8.73 -12.91 -12.68
N SER A 186 -8.56 -13.52 -11.51
CA SER A 186 -9.68 -13.90 -10.64
C SER A 186 -10.16 -12.77 -9.73
N HIS A 187 -9.53 -11.59 -9.75
CA HIS A 187 -9.91 -10.44 -8.92
C HIS A 187 -9.85 -9.14 -9.71
N ARG A 188 -11.04 -8.61 -10.06
CA ARG A 188 -11.18 -7.39 -10.87
C ARG A 188 -10.54 -6.16 -10.21
N ASP A 189 -10.65 -6.05 -8.90
CA ASP A 189 -10.18 -4.87 -8.15
C ASP A 189 -8.69 -4.96 -7.76
N PHE A 190 -7.95 -5.96 -8.26
CA PHE A 190 -6.52 -6.04 -8.05
C PHE A 190 -5.82 -4.90 -8.83
N PRO A 191 -5.02 -4.04 -8.18
CA PRO A 191 -4.39 -2.85 -8.78
C PRO A 191 -3.17 -3.24 -9.62
N LEU A 192 -3.41 -3.97 -10.71
CA LEU A 192 -2.35 -4.52 -11.55
C LEU A 192 -1.46 -3.41 -12.14
N GLY A 193 -2.07 -2.30 -12.56
CA GLY A 193 -1.36 -1.17 -13.16
C GLY A 193 -0.35 -0.55 -12.19
N GLU A 194 -0.79 -0.29 -10.96
CA GLU A 194 0.04 0.28 -9.91
C GLU A 194 1.17 -0.66 -9.49
N VAL A 195 0.90 -1.97 -9.45
CA VAL A 195 1.94 -2.97 -9.17
C VAL A 195 3.00 -2.97 -10.26
N LEU A 196 2.61 -3.09 -11.54
CA LEU A 196 3.53 -3.07 -12.67
C LEU A 196 4.33 -1.76 -12.72
N TRP A 197 3.65 -0.63 -12.53
CA TRP A 197 4.29 0.69 -12.51
C TRP A 197 5.28 0.84 -11.36
N ALA A 198 4.96 0.31 -10.18
CA ALA A 198 5.85 0.35 -9.04
C ALA A 198 7.12 -0.50 -9.25
N TYR A 199 7.01 -1.66 -9.92
CA TYR A 199 8.18 -2.46 -10.33
C TYR A 199 9.01 -1.74 -11.40
N ARG A 200 8.36 -1.11 -12.39
CA ARG A 200 9.03 -0.31 -13.44
C ARG A 200 9.84 0.84 -12.85
N ALA A 201 9.26 1.56 -11.89
CA ALA A 201 9.88 2.71 -11.25
C ALA A 201 10.92 2.34 -10.18
N ASP A 202 11.12 1.05 -9.87
CA ASP A 202 12.09 0.63 -8.88
C ASP A 202 13.52 0.67 -9.47
N PRO A 203 14.43 1.51 -8.93
CA PRO A 203 15.77 1.67 -9.49
C PRO A 203 16.65 0.42 -9.34
N ARG A 204 16.23 -0.56 -8.51
CA ARG A 204 16.95 -1.82 -8.31
C ARG A 204 16.65 -2.87 -9.38
N ILE A 205 15.59 -2.67 -10.17
CA ILE A 205 15.11 -3.60 -11.20
C ILE A 205 15.31 -2.95 -12.57
N GLY A 206 14.69 -1.78 -12.75
CA GLY A 206 14.66 -1.05 -14.02
C GLY A 206 13.81 -1.71 -15.12
N PRO A 207 13.53 -0.98 -16.21
CA PRO A 207 12.68 -1.46 -17.30
C PRO A 207 13.13 -2.76 -17.99
N PRO A 208 14.43 -3.00 -18.27
CA PRO A 208 14.85 -4.19 -19.02
C PRO A 208 14.57 -5.51 -18.30
N ARG A 209 14.79 -5.55 -16.98
CA ARG A 209 14.55 -6.75 -16.17
C ARG A 209 13.06 -7.06 -16.08
N LEU A 210 12.23 -6.03 -15.95
CA LEU A 210 10.77 -6.15 -15.97
C LEU A 210 10.28 -6.65 -17.33
N ALA A 211 10.76 -6.05 -18.43
CA ALA A 211 10.42 -6.45 -19.79
C ALA A 211 10.76 -7.93 -20.07
N GLN A 212 11.91 -8.40 -19.56
CA GLN A 212 12.30 -9.82 -19.68
C GLN A 212 11.30 -10.79 -19.04
N GLU A 213 10.73 -10.46 -17.88
CA GLU A 213 9.70 -11.31 -17.26
C GLU A 213 8.36 -11.19 -17.98
N LEU A 214 7.98 -9.98 -18.39
CA LEU A 214 6.72 -9.76 -19.11
C LEU A 214 6.75 -10.38 -20.53
N GLY A 215 7.92 -10.54 -21.15
CA GLY A 215 8.08 -11.24 -22.42
C GLY A 215 7.68 -12.73 -22.38
N LYS A 216 7.63 -13.33 -21.18
CA LYS A 216 7.21 -14.74 -20.98
C LYS A 216 5.68 -14.92 -20.99
N LEU A 217 4.93 -13.83 -21.05
CA LEU A 217 3.48 -13.82 -20.98
C LEU A 217 2.85 -14.17 -22.33
N GLY A 218 1.66 -14.77 -22.33
CA GLY A 218 0.83 -14.93 -23.53
C GLY A 218 0.20 -13.61 -23.98
N ASN A 219 -0.37 -13.61 -25.18
CA ASN A 219 -0.97 -12.42 -25.80
C ASN A 219 -2.05 -11.77 -24.94
N TRP A 220 -2.90 -12.59 -24.30
CA TRP A 220 -3.96 -12.10 -23.41
C TRP A 220 -3.39 -11.38 -22.18
N GLU A 221 -2.39 -11.96 -21.51
CA GLU A 221 -1.78 -11.37 -20.32
C GLU A 221 -1.08 -10.06 -20.66
N ARG A 222 -0.40 -10.00 -21.82
CA ARG A 222 0.23 -8.77 -22.31
C ARG A 222 -0.82 -7.68 -22.59
N ALA A 223 -1.92 -8.02 -23.27
CA ALA A 223 -3.01 -7.07 -23.53
C ALA A 223 -3.61 -6.50 -22.23
N ARG A 224 -3.80 -7.36 -21.22
CA ARG A 224 -4.25 -6.93 -19.89
C ARG A 224 -3.24 -6.01 -19.19
N CYS A 225 -1.95 -6.34 -19.25
CA CYS A 225 -0.89 -5.49 -18.69
C CYS A 225 -0.86 -4.12 -19.38
N ARG A 226 -1.03 -4.09 -20.71
CA ARG A 226 -1.11 -2.87 -21.51
C ARG A 226 -2.25 -1.96 -21.03
N MET A 227 -3.46 -2.49 -20.90
CA MET A 227 -4.61 -1.72 -20.38
C MET A 227 -4.37 -1.21 -18.97
N ALA A 228 -3.91 -2.09 -18.06
CA ALA A 228 -3.68 -1.71 -16.68
C ALA A 228 -2.61 -0.61 -16.53
N LEU A 229 -1.58 -0.62 -17.38
CA LEU A 229 -0.56 0.45 -17.43
C LEU A 229 -1.14 1.76 -17.99
N MET A 230 -2.02 1.71 -18.99
CA MET A 230 -2.72 2.90 -19.50
C MET A 230 -3.60 3.55 -18.43
N ASP A 231 -4.30 2.75 -17.63
CA ASP A 231 -5.18 3.24 -16.56
C ASP A 231 -4.43 4.05 -15.48
N VAL A 232 -3.13 3.76 -15.27
CA VAL A 232 -2.25 4.51 -14.35
C VAL A 232 -1.46 5.62 -15.06
N GLY A 233 -1.76 5.90 -16.32
CA GLY A 233 -1.19 7.01 -17.09
C GLY A 233 0.15 6.70 -17.77
N ALA A 234 0.52 5.43 -17.97
CA ALA A 234 1.71 5.09 -18.74
C ALA A 234 1.54 5.49 -20.21
N THR A 235 2.58 6.10 -20.78
CA THR A 235 2.62 6.46 -22.20
C THR A 235 2.82 5.23 -23.10
N ALA A 236 2.45 5.34 -24.38
CA ALA A 236 2.65 4.26 -25.35
C ALA A 236 4.12 3.80 -25.41
N GLU A 237 5.07 4.73 -25.45
CA GLU A 237 6.51 4.44 -25.45
C GLU A 237 6.94 3.62 -24.22
N GLN A 238 6.44 3.97 -23.02
CA GLN A 238 6.77 3.26 -21.78
C GLN A 238 6.13 1.87 -21.72
N ILE A 239 4.97 1.69 -22.35
CA ILE A 239 4.32 0.40 -22.43
C ILE A 239 5.07 -0.49 -23.42
N ASP A 240 5.43 0.03 -24.58
CA ASP A 240 6.15 -0.73 -25.61
C ASP A 240 7.57 -1.08 -25.16
N GLU A 241 8.22 -0.24 -24.35
CA GLU A 241 9.48 -0.57 -23.65
C GLU A 241 9.36 -1.85 -22.80
N LEU A 242 8.18 -2.09 -22.21
CA LEU A 242 7.94 -3.21 -21.29
C LEU A 242 7.32 -4.45 -21.98
N LEU A 243 6.50 -4.23 -23.01
CA LEU A 243 5.63 -5.24 -23.62
C LEU A 243 5.88 -5.39 -25.12
N ALA A 244 7.07 -4.99 -25.62
CA ALA A 244 7.43 -5.15 -27.02
C ALA A 244 7.08 -6.56 -27.51
N GLU A 245 6.39 -6.62 -28.66
CA GLU A 245 6.01 -7.88 -29.28
C GLU A 245 7.27 -8.69 -29.57
N GLN A 246 7.53 -9.70 -28.74
CA GLN A 246 8.30 -10.84 -29.22
C GLN A 246 7.37 -11.56 -30.19
N ALA A 247 7.59 -11.33 -31.48
CA ALA A 247 6.93 -12.06 -32.55
C ALA A 247 7.27 -13.54 -32.38
N ASP A 248 6.34 -14.29 -31.79
CA ASP A 248 6.34 -15.74 -31.89
C ASP A 248 5.49 -16.06 -33.12
N PRO A 249 6.10 -16.46 -34.26
CA PRO A 249 5.38 -16.68 -35.51
C PRO A 249 4.38 -17.85 -35.45
N ASP A 250 4.35 -18.61 -34.35
CA ASP A 250 3.52 -19.81 -34.18
C ASP A 250 2.33 -19.63 -33.21
N ASP A 251 2.10 -18.45 -32.63
CA ASP A 251 0.97 -18.20 -31.70
C ASP A 251 -0.24 -17.62 -32.44
N ASP A 252 -0.82 -18.46 -33.32
CA ASP A 252 -2.04 -18.19 -34.09
C ASP A 252 -3.21 -17.78 -33.18
N ALA A 253 -3.59 -16.50 -33.25
CA ALA A 253 -4.95 -15.95 -33.35
C ALA A 253 -6.15 -16.74 -32.77
N ALA A 254 -6.01 -17.37 -31.61
CA ALA A 254 -7.12 -17.97 -30.87
C ALA A 254 -7.27 -17.26 -29.52
N ASP A 255 -8.43 -16.62 -29.32
CA ASP A 255 -8.89 -16.00 -28.06
C ASP A 255 -8.41 -14.58 -27.70
N LEU A 256 -8.31 -13.67 -28.68
CA LEU A 256 -8.51 -12.25 -28.34
C LEU A 256 -10.03 -12.00 -28.15
N PRO A 257 -10.50 -11.60 -26.95
CA PRO A 257 -11.91 -11.26 -26.75
C PRO A 257 -12.29 -10.01 -27.56
N THR A 258 -13.53 -9.94 -28.02
CA THR A 258 -14.06 -8.92 -28.96
C THR A 258 -13.92 -7.47 -28.50
N TRP A 259 -13.64 -7.20 -27.23
CA TRP A 259 -13.37 -5.85 -26.72
C TRP A 259 -11.91 -5.40 -26.91
N ALA A 260 -10.99 -6.32 -27.25
CA ALA A 260 -9.57 -6.04 -27.48
C ALA A 260 -9.27 -5.59 -28.92
N VAL A 261 -10.23 -5.73 -29.83
CA VAL A 261 -10.20 -5.09 -31.15
C VAL A 261 -10.85 -3.72 -30.97
N GLY A 262 -10.06 -2.66 -31.01
CA GLY A 262 -10.57 -1.29 -30.82
C GLY A 262 -11.77 -1.00 -31.73
N GLU A 263 -12.80 -0.36 -31.17
CA GLU A 263 -13.97 0.16 -31.90
C GLU A 263 -13.61 1.37 -32.82
N ASP A 264 -12.43 1.38 -33.45
CA ASP A 264 -12.00 2.43 -34.38
C ASP A 264 -12.49 2.22 -35.82
N GLN A 265 -13.62 1.53 -36.01
CA GLN A 265 -14.32 1.45 -37.30
C GLN A 265 -15.85 1.61 -37.21
N LEU A 266 -16.37 2.29 -36.18
CA LEU A 266 -17.75 2.81 -36.24
C LEU A 266 -17.73 4.28 -36.68
N PRO A 267 -18.47 4.66 -37.74
CA PRO A 267 -18.50 6.06 -38.19
C PRO A 267 -18.98 6.95 -37.05
N MET A 268 -18.14 7.91 -36.66
CA MET A 268 -18.44 8.89 -35.63
C MET A 268 -19.82 9.51 -35.88
N LYS A 269 -20.76 9.24 -34.97
CA LYS A 269 -21.95 10.08 -34.85
C LYS A 269 -21.49 11.45 -34.35
N PRO A 270 -21.80 12.55 -35.05
CA PRO A 270 -21.42 13.86 -34.58
C PRO A 270 -22.09 14.17 -33.23
N PRO A 271 -21.42 14.90 -32.33
CA PRO A 271 -21.97 15.29 -31.04
C PRO A 271 -23.23 16.12 -31.26
N ARG A 272 -24.36 15.64 -30.74
CA ARG A 272 -25.61 16.40 -30.72
C ARG A 272 -25.55 17.47 -29.64
N TRP A 273 -24.77 18.54 -29.81
CA TRP A 273 -25.03 19.83 -29.16
C TRP A 273 -24.96 20.93 -30.23
N SER A 274 -26.05 21.08 -30.97
CA SER A 274 -26.38 22.32 -31.66
C SER A 274 -27.35 23.10 -30.78
N VAL A 275 -26.88 24.27 -30.37
CA VAL A 275 -27.61 25.35 -29.70
C VAL A 275 -28.80 25.81 -30.54
N ALA A 276 -29.92 26.08 -29.89
CA ALA A 276 -30.92 27.08 -30.29
C ALA A 276 -31.40 27.71 -28.97
N ALA A 277 -31.06 28.97 -28.71
CA ALA A 277 -31.77 30.17 -29.16
C ALA A 277 -33.12 30.33 -28.44
#